data_AF-A0A7S1Y1H1-F1
#
_entry.id   AF-A0A7S1Y1H1-F1
#
_cell.length_a   1.000
_cell.length_b   1.000
_cell.length_c   1.000
_cell.angle_alpha   90.00
_cell.angle_beta   90.00
_cell.angle_gamma   90.00
#
_symmetry.space_group_name_H-M   'P 1'
#
loop_
_entity.id
_entity.type
_entity.pdbx_description
1 polymer ?
#
loop_
_entity_poly.entity_id
_entity_poly.type
_entity_poly.pdbx_seq_one_letter_code
_entity_poly.pdbx_strand_id
1 'polypeptide(L)'
;MYVEREYGYEEACFDAQTNVQTIFYNRERDPVNHWPLDLDPSVPSTVVTMFRDPYLRARSVFMYASQKDLRPIQGTDPNMTFAEYVRLRNMKNCQTAMLTSKKGCYHFGKNNPNITMAKDLIRQPNFFFGITERWDETLCLFHHWFGGEVQTYELKNNRKTTANSRYKVYHHMLDNVTRETMPRDLDTLLFEDAEKVFDARLRDAGCLNWAPM
;
A
#
# COMPACT_ATOMS: atom_id res chain seq x y z
N MET A 1 -15.77 16.18 39.79
CA MET A 1 -15.26 14.82 40.05
C MET A 1 -15.72 13.98 38.87
N TYR A 2 -14.92 13.96 37.80
CA TYR A 2 -15.24 13.28 36.56
C TYR A 2 -14.70 11.85 36.66
N VAL A 3 -15.59 10.88 36.46
CA VAL A 3 -15.23 9.47 36.33
C VAL A 3 -14.79 9.27 34.88
N GLU A 4 -13.49 9.11 34.66
CA GLU A 4 -12.96 8.59 33.41
C GLU A 4 -13.43 7.15 33.24
N ARG A 5 -14.11 6.85 32.13
CA ARG A 5 -14.29 5.48 31.66
C ARG A 5 -13.15 5.20 30.70
N GLU A 6 -12.19 4.42 31.13
CA GLU A 6 -11.26 3.72 30.25
C GLU A 6 -12.06 2.71 29.42
N TYR A 7 -12.15 2.94 28.11
CA TYR A 7 -12.50 1.89 27.16
C TYR A 7 -11.20 1.38 26.54
N GLY A 8 -10.59 0.39 27.21
CA GLY A 8 -9.58 -0.45 26.61
C GLY A 8 -10.27 -1.47 25.69
N TYR A 9 -10.07 -1.35 24.39
CA TYR A 9 -10.32 -2.44 23.44
C TYR A 9 -8.96 -3.00 23.04
N GLU A 10 -8.53 -4.07 23.73
CA GLU A 10 -7.49 -4.97 23.24
C GLU A 10 -8.18 -6.04 22.37
N GLU A 11 -8.37 -5.76 21.08
CA GLU A 11 -8.61 -6.84 20.11
C GLU A 11 -7.25 -7.38 19.66
N ALA A 12 -6.76 -8.38 20.40
CA ALA A 12 -5.76 -9.29 19.89
C ALA A 12 -6.45 -10.25 18.91
N CYS A 13 -6.17 -10.11 17.61
CA CYS A 13 -6.38 -11.21 16.67
C CYS A 13 -5.37 -12.32 17.00
N PHE A 14 -5.73 -13.17 17.95
CA PHE A 14 -4.94 -14.33 18.36
C PHE A 14 -5.42 -15.54 17.55
N ASP A 15 -4.71 -15.89 16.48
CA ASP A 15 -4.83 -17.21 15.88
C ASP A 15 -3.86 -18.16 16.62
N ALA A 16 -4.44 -19.09 17.39
CA ALA A 16 -3.72 -20.01 18.27
C ALA A 16 -2.97 -21.13 17.53
N GLN A 17 -2.91 -21.14 16.19
CA GLN A 17 -2.29 -22.25 15.45
C GLN A 17 -1.03 -21.90 14.65
N THR A 18 -0.74 -20.62 14.37
CA THR A 18 0.32 -20.29 13.41
C THR A 18 1.62 -19.73 14.00
N ASN A 19 1.70 -19.39 15.29
CA ASN A 19 2.88 -18.70 15.87
C ASN A 19 3.32 -17.45 15.06
N VAL A 20 2.46 -16.92 14.19
CA VAL A 20 2.71 -15.69 13.45
C VAL A 20 2.26 -14.57 14.36
N GLN A 21 3.19 -14.08 15.18
CA GLN A 21 3.01 -12.78 15.80
C GLN A 21 3.02 -11.76 14.65
N THR A 22 1.85 -11.30 14.21
CA THR A 22 1.76 -10.13 13.33
C THR A 22 2.13 -8.93 14.18
N ILE A 23 3.43 -8.66 14.30
CA ILE A 23 3.89 -7.62 15.20
C ILE A 23 3.65 -6.27 14.52
N PHE A 24 2.56 -5.62 14.91
CA PHE A 24 2.43 -4.17 14.77
C PHE A 24 3.39 -3.51 15.77
N TYR A 25 4.66 -3.34 15.38
CA TYR A 25 5.72 -2.86 16.27
C TYR A 25 5.62 -1.34 16.50
N ASN A 26 4.72 -0.93 17.39
CA ASN A 26 4.91 0.10 18.42
C ASN A 26 3.61 0.25 19.22
N ARG A 27 3.60 -0.14 20.51
CA ARG A 27 2.41 0.00 21.38
C ARG A 27 1.90 1.45 21.53
N GLU A 28 2.70 2.44 21.15
CA GLU A 28 2.33 3.87 21.21
C GLU A 28 1.93 4.48 19.85
N ARG A 29 2.02 3.72 18.75
CA ARG A 29 1.62 4.20 17.43
C ARG A 29 0.46 3.37 16.95
N ASP A 30 -0.62 4.03 16.51
CA ASP A 30 -1.76 3.33 15.92
C ASP A 30 -1.24 2.38 14.81
N PRO A 31 -1.52 1.06 14.93
CA PRO A 31 -0.95 0.00 14.12
C PRO A 31 -1.27 0.14 12.61
N VAL A 32 -2.23 0.99 12.24
CA VAL A 32 -2.71 1.19 10.87
C VAL A 32 -2.20 2.49 10.24
N ASN A 33 -1.25 3.17 10.88
CA ASN A 33 -0.72 4.43 10.36
C ASN A 33 0.25 4.24 9.17
N HIS A 34 0.34 5.28 8.34
CA HIS A 34 1.26 5.37 7.21
C HIS A 34 2.71 5.60 7.68
N TRP A 35 3.27 4.63 8.41
CA TRP A 35 4.66 4.66 8.86
C TRP A 35 5.57 3.85 7.93
N PRO A 36 6.81 4.30 7.74
CA PRO A 36 7.78 3.51 6.99
C PRO A 36 8.09 2.22 7.74
N LEU A 37 8.50 1.22 6.99
CA LEU A 37 9.00 -0.03 7.51
C LEU A 37 10.25 0.23 8.36
N ASP A 38 10.15 -0.10 9.63
CA ASP A 38 11.24 -0.06 10.61
C ASP A 38 11.30 -1.43 11.28
N LEU A 39 12.15 -2.30 10.72
CA LEU A 39 12.33 -3.65 11.23
C LEU A 39 13.49 -3.68 12.21
N ASP A 40 13.24 -4.23 13.40
CA ASP A 40 14.31 -4.68 14.28
C ASP A 40 14.83 -6.03 13.77
N PRO A 41 16.08 -6.12 13.27
CA PRO A 41 16.62 -7.36 12.75
C PRO A 41 16.79 -8.45 13.82
N SER A 42 16.71 -8.11 15.12
CA SER A 42 16.79 -9.06 16.22
C SER A 42 15.47 -9.77 16.52
N VAL A 43 14.35 -9.29 15.95
CA VAL A 43 13.03 -9.85 16.18
C VAL A 43 12.49 -10.48 14.90
N PRO A 44 12.26 -11.81 14.88
CA PRO A 44 11.57 -12.46 13.78
C PRO A 44 10.23 -11.79 13.54
N SER A 45 10.02 -11.29 12.33
CA SER A 45 8.80 -10.57 11.96
C SER A 45 8.36 -11.00 10.56
N THR A 46 7.04 -11.07 10.37
CA THR A 46 6.43 -11.20 9.05
C THR A 46 5.90 -9.85 8.63
N VAL A 47 6.29 -9.39 7.45
CA VAL A 47 5.81 -8.15 6.87
C VAL A 47 4.68 -8.47 5.90
N VAL A 48 3.59 -7.72 5.98
CA VAL A 48 2.45 -7.81 5.07
C VAL A 48 2.20 -6.41 4.52
N THR A 49 2.15 -6.27 3.19
CA THR A 49 1.83 -4.99 2.55
C THR A 49 1.09 -5.20 1.22
N MET A 50 0.63 -4.10 0.62
CA MET A 50 0.00 -4.09 -0.69
C MET A 50 0.75 -3.10 -1.59
N PHE A 51 1.19 -3.57 -2.76
CA PHE A 51 1.64 -2.68 -3.82
C PHE A 51 0.49 -2.28 -4.72
N ARG A 52 0.70 -1.16 -5.41
CA ARG A 52 -0.18 -0.65 -6.43
C ARG A 52 0.63 -0.06 -7.57
N ASP A 53 0.12 -0.20 -8.78
CA ASP A 53 0.72 0.46 -9.94
C ASP A 53 0.97 1.95 -9.62
N PRO A 54 2.20 2.49 -9.80
CA PRO A 54 2.53 3.84 -9.36
C PRO A 54 1.66 4.93 -9.96
N TYR A 55 1.21 4.76 -11.22
CA TYR A 55 0.30 5.69 -11.87
C TYR A 55 -1.08 5.64 -11.23
N LEU A 56 -1.66 4.45 -11.07
CA LEU A 56 -2.96 4.28 -10.42
C LEU A 56 -2.94 4.74 -8.96
N ARG A 57 -1.83 4.51 -8.25
CA ARG A 57 -1.62 5.03 -6.90
C ARG A 57 -1.61 6.55 -6.89
N ALA A 58 -0.76 7.18 -7.71
CA ALA A 58 -0.65 8.64 -7.76
C ALA A 58 -2.00 9.28 -8.11
N ARG A 59 -2.70 8.74 -9.12
CA ARG A 59 -4.04 9.18 -9.50
C ARG A 59 -5.03 9.03 -8.36
N SER A 60 -5.02 7.90 -7.65
CA SER A 60 -5.90 7.68 -6.50
C SER A 60 -5.68 8.71 -5.40
N VAL A 61 -4.42 9.04 -5.07
CA VAL A 61 -4.11 10.03 -4.04
C VAL A 61 -4.44 11.45 -4.52
N PHE A 62 -4.19 11.79 -5.78
CA PHE A 62 -4.60 13.07 -6.37
C PHE A 62 -6.12 13.30 -6.28
N MET A 63 -6.89 12.27 -6.64
CA MET A 63 -8.36 12.30 -6.55
C MET A 63 -8.87 12.36 -5.10
N TYR A 64 -8.10 11.85 -4.14
CA TYR A 64 -8.40 11.98 -2.72
C TYR A 64 -8.07 13.40 -2.24
N ALA A 65 -6.91 13.94 -2.59
CA ALA A 65 -6.43 15.27 -2.19
C ALA A 65 -7.26 16.43 -2.75
N SER A 66 -7.85 16.26 -3.94
CA SER A 66 -8.67 17.27 -4.62
C SER A 66 -10.09 17.41 -4.06
N GLN A 67 -10.51 16.51 -3.16
CA GLN A 67 -11.81 16.63 -2.50
C GLN A 67 -11.73 17.72 -1.43
N LYS A 68 -12.50 18.80 -1.64
CA LYS A 68 -12.46 20.05 -0.85
C LYS A 68 -12.68 19.88 0.66
N ASP A 69 -13.32 18.79 1.08
CA ASP A 69 -13.63 18.51 2.48
C ASP A 69 -12.46 17.81 3.21
N LEU A 70 -11.44 17.39 2.48
CA LEU A 70 -10.24 16.76 3.04
C LEU A 70 -9.15 17.83 3.20
N ARG A 71 -8.44 17.80 4.33
CA ARG A 71 -7.30 18.69 4.56
C ARG A 71 -6.35 18.56 3.36
N PRO A 72 -6.04 19.66 2.65
CA PRO A 72 -5.15 19.57 1.49
C PRO A 72 -3.86 18.89 1.93
N ILE A 73 -3.41 17.92 1.13
CA ILE A 73 -2.09 17.32 1.36
C ILE A 73 -1.10 18.49 1.38
N GLN A 74 -0.28 18.58 2.42
CA GLN A 74 0.60 19.72 2.61
C GLN A 74 1.44 19.95 1.33
N GLY A 75 1.31 21.14 0.75
CA GLY A 75 1.97 21.51 -0.51
C GLY A 75 1.17 21.22 -1.79
N THR A 76 -0.11 20.85 -1.69
CA THR A 76 -1.02 20.75 -2.86
C THR A 76 -1.93 21.98 -2.97
N ASP A 77 -2.07 22.49 -4.19
CA ASP A 77 -3.04 23.53 -4.55
C ASP A 77 -4.35 22.83 -4.98
N PRO A 78 -5.54 23.24 -4.49
CA PRO A 78 -6.83 22.71 -4.97
C PRO A 78 -7.05 22.80 -6.49
N ASN A 79 -6.34 23.70 -7.18
CA ASN A 79 -6.39 23.87 -8.63
C ASN A 79 -5.23 23.17 -9.37
N MET A 80 -4.37 22.44 -8.65
CA MET A 80 -3.25 21.70 -9.23
C MET A 80 -3.77 20.64 -10.21
N THR A 81 -3.19 20.59 -11.40
CA THR A 81 -3.42 19.53 -12.37
C THR A 81 -2.72 18.23 -11.98
N PHE A 82 -3.15 17.10 -12.54
CA PHE A 82 -2.51 15.82 -12.23
C PHE A 82 -1.03 15.76 -12.67
N ALA A 83 -0.66 16.40 -13.77
CA ALA A 83 0.70 16.52 -14.31
C ALA A 83 1.60 17.33 -13.40
N GLU A 84 1.09 18.42 -12.83
CA GLU A 84 1.81 19.18 -11.81
C GLU A 84 2.00 18.32 -10.56
N TYR A 85 0.95 17.61 -10.15
CA TYR A 85 0.97 16.74 -8.97
C TYR A 85 2.01 15.62 -9.05
N VAL A 86 2.07 14.87 -10.15
CA VAL A 86 3.06 13.76 -10.30
C VAL A 86 4.50 14.26 -10.42
N ARG A 87 4.72 15.55 -10.70
CA ARG A 87 6.05 16.17 -10.72
C ARG A 87 6.51 16.60 -9.32
N LEU A 88 5.61 16.69 -8.34
CA LEU A 88 5.96 17.03 -6.97
C LEU A 88 6.96 16.04 -6.39
N ARG A 89 8.04 16.57 -5.80
CA ARG A 89 9.14 15.74 -5.27
C ARG A 89 8.67 14.78 -4.16
N ASN A 90 7.67 15.16 -3.39
CA ASN A 90 7.11 14.36 -2.29
C ASN A 90 6.09 13.30 -2.73
N MET A 91 5.66 13.32 -3.99
CA MET A 91 4.75 12.29 -4.51
C MET A 91 5.48 11.14 -5.19
N LYS A 92 6.75 11.36 -5.56
CA LYS A 92 7.62 10.37 -6.18
C LYS A 92 8.15 9.38 -5.16
N ASN A 93 8.36 8.14 -5.61
CA ASN A 93 9.04 7.11 -4.84
C ASN A 93 8.41 6.78 -3.47
N CYS A 94 7.11 7.03 -3.26
CA CYS A 94 6.47 6.80 -1.97
C CYS A 94 6.54 5.31 -1.58
N GLN A 95 6.23 4.37 -2.47
CA GLN A 95 6.27 2.93 -2.14
C GLN A 95 7.68 2.50 -1.73
N THR A 96 8.69 2.91 -2.49
CA THR A 96 10.10 2.62 -2.21
C THR A 96 10.55 3.26 -0.90
N ALA A 97 10.16 4.51 -0.65
CA ALA A 97 10.50 5.21 0.59
C ALA A 97 9.84 4.57 1.81
N MET A 98 8.60 4.08 1.68
CA MET A 98 7.90 3.37 2.76
C MET A 98 8.58 2.05 3.13
N LEU A 99 9.36 1.43 2.22
CA LEU A 99 10.11 0.21 2.54
C LEU A 99 11.50 0.46 3.11
N THR A 100 12.13 1.59 2.76
CA THR A 100 13.59 1.74 2.93
C THR A 100 14.02 3.02 3.64
N SER A 101 13.11 3.99 3.83
CA SER A 101 13.42 5.26 4.47
C SER A 101 12.89 5.27 5.90
N LYS A 102 13.68 5.81 6.84
CA LYS A 102 13.22 6.06 8.23
C LYS A 102 12.11 7.11 8.36
N LYS A 103 11.84 7.87 7.30
CA LYS A 103 10.92 9.02 7.35
C LYS A 103 9.68 8.84 6.47
N GLY A 104 9.67 7.91 5.52
CA GLY A 104 8.49 7.63 4.69
C GLY A 104 8.14 8.79 3.76
N CYS A 105 7.05 8.69 3.01
CA CYS A 105 6.94 9.50 1.80
C CYS A 105 6.57 10.98 2.00
N TYR A 106 6.15 11.38 3.21
CA TYR A 106 5.80 12.77 3.52
C TYR A 106 7.00 13.67 3.87
N HIS A 107 8.20 13.13 4.04
CA HIS A 107 9.38 13.93 4.41
C HIS A 107 10.15 14.42 3.18
N PHE A 108 9.62 15.51 2.62
CA PHE A 108 10.08 16.25 1.44
C PHE A 108 11.62 16.33 1.30
N GLY A 109 12.17 15.77 0.22
CA GLY A 109 13.55 15.98 -0.23
C GLY A 109 14.67 15.49 0.70
N LYS A 110 14.32 14.89 1.85
CA LYS A 110 15.26 14.33 2.84
C LYS A 110 15.24 12.80 2.87
N ASN A 111 14.44 12.19 2.00
CA ASN A 111 14.40 10.75 1.83
C ASN A 111 15.44 10.33 0.81
N ASN A 112 16.22 9.32 1.18
CA ASN A 112 17.12 8.61 0.27
C ASN A 112 16.57 7.19 0.07
N PRO A 113 15.43 7.02 -0.65
CA PRO A 113 14.89 5.70 -0.94
C PRO A 113 15.93 4.84 -1.66
N ASN A 114 16.05 3.58 -1.24
CA ASN A 114 17.05 2.66 -1.78
C ASN A 114 16.35 1.54 -2.57
N ILE A 115 16.38 1.64 -3.90
CA ILE A 115 15.70 0.67 -4.76
C ILE A 115 16.29 -0.74 -4.64
N THR A 116 17.61 -0.89 -4.48
CA THR A 116 18.25 -2.20 -4.32
C THR A 116 17.74 -2.88 -3.05
N MET A 117 17.77 -2.16 -1.92
CA MET A 117 17.25 -2.67 -0.64
C MET A 117 15.76 -3.03 -0.72
N ALA A 118 14.94 -2.19 -1.37
CA ALA A 118 13.51 -2.46 -1.53
C ALA A 118 13.26 -3.76 -2.32
N LYS A 119 14.03 -3.98 -3.39
CA LYS A 119 13.99 -5.19 -4.20
C LYS A 119 14.47 -6.42 -3.43
N ASP A 120 15.48 -6.28 -2.58
CA ASP A 120 15.95 -7.37 -1.73
C ASP A 120 14.89 -7.74 -0.68
N LEU A 121 14.25 -6.75 -0.06
CA LEU A 121 13.17 -6.95 0.93
C LEU A 121 12.00 -7.75 0.36
N ILE A 122 11.47 -7.36 -0.81
CA ILE A 122 10.30 -8.04 -1.38
C ILE A 122 10.57 -9.50 -1.78
N ARG A 123 11.84 -9.90 -1.93
CA ARG A 123 12.22 -11.30 -2.22
C ARG A 123 12.34 -12.15 -0.97
N GLN A 124 12.36 -11.56 0.23
CA GLN A 124 12.54 -12.30 1.47
C GLN A 124 11.34 -13.23 1.74
N PRO A 125 11.59 -14.41 2.32
CA PRO A 125 10.55 -15.41 2.60
C PRO A 125 9.62 -15.03 3.76
N ASN A 126 9.90 -13.96 4.50
CA ASN A 126 9.04 -13.41 5.55
C ASN A 126 8.37 -12.08 5.11
N PHE A 127 8.49 -11.72 3.84
CA PHE A 127 7.89 -10.50 3.28
C PHE A 127 6.76 -10.88 2.33
N PHE A 128 5.53 -10.91 2.86
CA PHE A 128 4.33 -11.08 2.05
C PHE A 128 3.91 -9.72 1.46
N PHE A 129 3.48 -9.75 0.21
CA PHE A 129 2.77 -8.62 -0.37
C PHE A 129 1.76 -9.07 -1.42
N GLY A 130 0.70 -8.27 -1.57
CA GLY A 130 -0.25 -8.37 -2.67
C GLY A 130 -0.12 -7.25 -3.69
N ILE A 131 -0.87 -7.36 -4.78
CA ILE A 131 -1.03 -6.30 -5.80
C ILE A 131 -2.49 -5.90 -5.82
N THR A 132 -2.75 -4.60 -5.61
CA THR A 132 -4.11 -4.05 -5.49
C THR A 132 -4.99 -4.37 -6.71
N GLU A 133 -4.42 -4.31 -7.91
CA GLU A 133 -5.10 -4.61 -9.17
C GLU A 133 -5.35 -6.12 -9.39
N ARG A 134 -4.76 -6.98 -8.56
CA ARG A 134 -4.82 -8.44 -8.62
C ARG A 134 -5.33 -9.00 -7.29
N TRP A 135 -6.47 -8.48 -6.85
CA TRP A 135 -7.03 -8.72 -5.52
C TRP A 135 -7.34 -10.21 -5.28
N ASP A 136 -8.00 -10.87 -6.22
CA ASP A 136 -8.39 -12.27 -6.08
C ASP A 136 -7.15 -13.18 -5.95
N GLU A 137 -6.17 -13.00 -6.82
CA GLU A 137 -4.89 -13.71 -6.74
C GLU A 137 -4.13 -13.40 -5.44
N THR A 138 -4.21 -12.15 -4.95
CA THR A 138 -3.64 -11.76 -3.66
C THR A 138 -4.30 -12.53 -2.51
N LEU A 139 -5.63 -12.67 -2.52
CA LEU A 139 -6.35 -13.42 -1.49
C LEU A 139 -5.96 -14.90 -1.52
N CYS A 140 -5.94 -15.52 -2.70
CA CYS A 140 -5.46 -16.90 -2.84
C CYS A 140 -4.06 -17.06 -2.25
N LEU A 141 -3.12 -16.18 -2.62
CA LEU A 141 -1.76 -16.26 -2.12
C LEU A 141 -1.69 -16.02 -0.60
N PHE A 142 -2.49 -15.09 -0.07
CA PHE A 142 -2.56 -14.81 1.35
C PHE A 142 -2.99 -16.05 2.14
N HIS A 143 -4.08 -16.70 1.72
CA HIS A 143 -4.58 -17.91 2.37
C HIS A 143 -3.67 -19.12 2.15
N HIS A 144 -2.97 -19.21 1.02
CA HIS A 144 -1.92 -20.21 0.82
C HIS A 144 -0.76 -20.02 1.82
N TRP A 145 -0.37 -18.77 2.08
CA TRP A 145 0.79 -18.44 2.91
C TRP A 145 0.49 -18.55 4.41
N PHE A 146 -0.66 -18.03 4.85
CA PHE A 146 -1.02 -17.94 6.26
C PHE A 146 -2.03 -19.00 6.71
N GLY A 147 -2.60 -19.77 5.77
CA GLY A 147 -3.67 -20.72 6.02
C GLY A 147 -5.06 -20.07 5.99
N GLY A 148 -6.06 -20.89 6.34
CA GLY A 148 -7.46 -20.50 6.32
C GLY A 148 -8.11 -20.57 4.93
N GLU A 149 -9.44 -20.46 4.92
CA GLU A 149 -10.25 -20.51 3.70
C GLU A 149 -10.66 -19.10 3.27
N VAL A 150 -10.64 -18.84 1.96
CA VAL A 150 -11.14 -17.58 1.40
C VAL A 150 -12.63 -17.43 1.72
N GLN A 151 -13.01 -16.29 2.28
CA GLN A 151 -14.38 -15.97 2.59
C GLN A 151 -15.04 -15.14 1.48
N THR A 152 -16.29 -15.44 1.17
CA THR A 152 -17.03 -14.77 0.07
C THR A 152 -17.17 -13.26 0.25
N TYR A 153 -17.07 -12.74 1.48
CA TYR A 153 -17.11 -11.30 1.74
C TYR A 153 -15.80 -10.59 1.38
N GLU A 154 -14.66 -11.30 1.32
CA GLU A 154 -13.35 -10.76 0.98
C GLU A 154 -13.25 -10.46 -0.53
N LEU A 155 -13.99 -11.22 -1.33
CA LEU A 155 -14.12 -11.03 -2.78
C LEU A 155 -14.95 -9.80 -3.15
N LYS A 156 -15.66 -9.20 -2.19
CA LYS A 156 -16.48 -8.01 -2.44
C LYS A 156 -15.61 -6.76 -2.39
N ASN A 157 -15.44 -6.12 -3.54
CA ASN A 157 -14.80 -4.80 -3.60
C ASN A 157 -15.67 -3.73 -2.90
N ASN A 158 -15.32 -3.45 -1.65
CA ASN A 158 -15.99 -2.45 -0.80
C ASN A 158 -15.57 -1.01 -1.12
N ARG A 159 -14.59 -0.79 -2.01
CA ARG A 159 -14.09 0.54 -2.39
C ARG A 159 -14.00 0.67 -3.91
N LYS A 160 -15.16 0.66 -4.58
CA LYS A 160 -15.25 0.91 -6.03
C LYS A 160 -14.78 2.32 -6.37
N THR A 161 -13.52 2.44 -6.79
CA THR A 161 -12.88 3.71 -7.21
C THR A 161 -13.62 4.42 -8.35
N THR A 162 -14.46 3.72 -9.12
CA THR A 162 -15.14 4.22 -10.31
C THR A 162 -16.60 4.62 -10.09
N ALA A 163 -17.21 4.27 -8.96
CA ALA A 163 -18.66 4.40 -8.79
C ALA A 163 -19.13 5.70 -8.14
N ASN A 164 -18.23 6.49 -7.54
CA ASN A 164 -18.65 7.75 -6.92
C ASN A 164 -18.80 8.83 -8.00
N SER A 165 -20.02 9.35 -8.15
CA SER A 165 -20.36 10.51 -8.98
C SER A 165 -19.40 11.70 -8.77
N ARG A 166 -18.78 11.79 -7.58
CA ARG A 166 -17.73 12.76 -7.24
C ARG A 166 -16.50 12.69 -8.14
N TYR A 167 -16.13 11.51 -8.67
CA TYR A 167 -14.99 11.37 -9.60
C TYR A 167 -15.24 12.08 -10.92
N LYS A 168 -16.51 12.23 -11.35
CA LYS A 168 -16.82 12.86 -12.64
C LYS A 168 -16.41 14.31 -12.71
N VAL A 169 -16.46 15.03 -11.58
CA VAL A 169 -16.18 16.46 -11.49
C VAL A 169 -14.71 16.76 -11.81
N TYR A 170 -13.80 15.86 -11.47
CA TYR A 170 -12.36 16.09 -11.58
C TYR A 170 -11.71 15.47 -12.81
N HIS A 171 -12.48 14.85 -13.72
CA HIS A 171 -11.91 14.28 -14.94
C HIS A 171 -11.19 15.31 -15.80
N HIS A 172 -11.63 16.58 -15.79
CA HIS A 172 -10.95 17.65 -16.52
C HIS A 172 -9.56 18.00 -15.94
N MET A 173 -9.29 17.63 -14.68
CA MET A 173 -7.98 17.83 -14.02
C MET A 173 -7.02 16.65 -14.24
N LEU A 174 -7.55 15.52 -14.71
CA LEU A 174 -6.74 14.44 -15.27
C LEU A 174 -6.36 14.87 -16.68
N ASP A 175 -5.31 15.67 -16.78
CA ASP A 175 -4.66 16.00 -18.03
C ASP A 175 -4.25 14.74 -18.85
N ASN A 176 -3.56 14.98 -19.97
CA ASN A 176 -3.06 13.93 -20.87
C ASN A 176 -1.94 13.07 -20.25
N VAL A 177 -1.72 13.09 -18.93
CA VAL A 177 -0.80 12.15 -18.28
C VAL A 177 -1.44 10.76 -18.23
N THR A 178 -0.92 9.90 -19.10
CA THR A 178 -1.19 8.47 -19.10
C THR A 178 -0.12 7.72 -18.32
N ARG A 179 -0.35 6.42 -18.09
CA ARG A 179 0.63 5.50 -17.49
C ARG A 179 1.97 5.54 -18.24
N GLU A 180 1.93 5.63 -19.57
CA GLU A 180 3.09 5.62 -20.46
C GLU A 180 3.87 6.95 -20.43
N THR A 181 3.17 8.06 -20.20
CA THR A 181 3.80 9.40 -20.15
C THR A 181 4.29 9.79 -18.75
N MET A 182 3.92 9.02 -17.72
CA MET A 182 4.37 9.28 -16.36
C MET A 182 5.90 9.04 -16.27
N PRO A 183 6.68 9.96 -15.67
CA PRO A 183 8.11 9.78 -15.54
C PRO A 183 8.45 8.49 -14.80
N ARG A 184 9.29 7.64 -15.41
CA ARG A 184 9.78 6.41 -14.78
C ARG A 184 10.64 6.75 -13.56
N ASP A 185 10.21 6.30 -12.40
CA ASP A 185 10.84 6.56 -11.10
C ASP A 185 11.16 5.26 -10.34
N LEU A 186 11.60 5.35 -9.09
CA LEU A 186 11.97 4.17 -8.30
C LEU A 186 10.75 3.29 -7.99
N ASP A 187 9.57 3.88 -7.80
CA ASP A 187 8.34 3.10 -7.58
C ASP A 187 7.96 2.31 -8.82
N THR A 188 8.21 2.85 -10.02
CA THR A 188 8.04 2.12 -11.28
C THR A 188 8.99 0.92 -11.34
N LEU A 189 10.27 1.14 -11.04
CA LEU A 189 11.28 0.07 -11.00
C LEU A 189 11.01 -0.99 -9.94
N LEU A 190 10.45 -0.59 -8.79
CA LEU A 190 10.06 -1.50 -7.71
C LEU A 190 8.84 -2.31 -8.12
N PHE A 191 7.82 -1.66 -8.67
CA PHE A 191 6.56 -2.32 -9.06
C PHE A 191 6.77 -3.35 -10.16
N GLU A 192 7.57 -3.02 -11.20
CA GLU A 192 7.96 -3.98 -12.25
C GLU A 192 8.65 -5.24 -11.69
N ASP A 193 9.41 -5.08 -10.60
CA ASP A 193 10.11 -6.19 -9.93
C ASP A 193 9.17 -6.97 -9.01
N ALA A 194 8.29 -6.27 -8.30
CA ALA A 194 7.25 -6.83 -7.47
C ALA A 194 6.28 -7.69 -8.29
N GLU A 195 5.88 -7.27 -9.49
CA GLU A 195 5.06 -8.08 -10.39
C GLU A 195 5.72 -9.42 -10.73
N LYS A 196 7.02 -9.43 -11.02
CA LYS A 196 7.76 -10.68 -11.33
C LYS A 196 7.84 -11.61 -10.13
N VAL A 197 8.12 -11.07 -8.95
CA VAL A 197 8.20 -11.83 -7.69
C VAL A 197 6.82 -12.37 -7.32
N PHE A 198 5.77 -11.56 -7.47
CA PHE A 198 4.39 -11.96 -7.22
C PHE A 198 3.94 -13.07 -8.15
N ASP A 199 4.19 -12.96 -9.46
CA ASP A 199 3.89 -14.00 -10.43
C ASP A 199 4.59 -15.32 -10.14
N ALA A 200 5.85 -15.28 -9.70
CA ALA A 200 6.57 -16.48 -9.30
C ALA A 200 5.88 -17.15 -8.10
N ARG A 201 5.58 -16.37 -7.05
CA ARG A 201 4.89 -16.87 -5.84
C ARG A 201 3.50 -17.43 -6.15
N LEU A 202 2.74 -16.77 -7.03
CA LEU A 202 1.45 -17.27 -7.49
C LEU A 202 1.56 -18.60 -8.23
N ARG A 203 2.58 -18.78 -9.09
CA ARG A 203 2.82 -20.06 -9.76
C ARG A 203 3.15 -21.17 -8.76
N ASP A 204 4.05 -20.87 -7.82
CA ASP A 204 4.47 -21.84 -6.79
C ASP A 204 3.29 -22.25 -5.89
N ALA A 205 2.40 -21.32 -5.58
CA ALA A 205 1.19 -21.55 -4.78
C ALA A 205 0.00 -22.15 -5.55
N GLY A 206 0.07 -22.24 -6.89
CA GLY A 206 -1.09 -22.61 -7.72
C GLY A 206 -2.20 -21.55 -7.77
N CYS A 207 -1.87 -20.29 -7.49
CA CYS A 207 -2.79 -19.15 -7.42
C CYS A 207 -2.78 -18.25 -8.68
N LEU A 208 -1.96 -18.54 -9.69
CA LEU A 208 -1.88 -17.71 -10.90
C LEU A 208 -3.18 -17.80 -11.72
N ASN A 209 -3.78 -16.66 -12.07
CA ASN A 209 -5.11 -16.57 -12.68
C ASN A 209 -6.22 -17.21 -11.83
N TRP A 210 -6.00 -17.31 -10.51
CA TRP A 210 -7.03 -17.80 -9.62
C TRP A 210 -8.25 -16.89 -9.68
N ALA A 211 -9.40 -17.51 -9.89
CA ALA A 211 -10.70 -16.87 -9.79
C ALA A 211 -11.54 -17.69 -8.82
N PRO A 212 -12.24 -17.05 -7.87
CA PRO A 212 -13.18 -17.76 -7.00
C PRO A 212 -14.28 -18.40 -7.86
N MET A 213 -14.56 -19.68 -7.62
CA MET A 213 -15.68 -20.39 -8.24
C MET A 213 -17.03 -19.91 -7.72
#